data_AF-A0A7H4M207-F1
#
_entry.id   AF-A0A7H4M207-F1
#
_cell.length_a   1.000
_cell.length_b   1.000
_cell.length_c   1.000
_cell.angle_alpha   90.00
_cell.angle_beta   90.00
_cell.angle_gamma   90.00
#
_symmetry.space_group_name_H-M   'P 1'
#
loop_
_entity.id
_entity.type
_entity.pdbx_description
1 polymer ?
#
loop_
_entity_poly.entity_id
_entity_poly.type
_entity_poly.pdbx_seq_one_letter_code
_entity_poly.pdbx_strand_id
1 'polypeptide(L)' 'MATRIEFHQHGGPDVLQALEFTPKDPAEHEIQVENKAIGINYIDTYIRSGLYPPPSLPSGLGTEAAA' A
#
# COMPACT_ATOMS: atom_id res chain seq x y z
N MET A 1 5.23 6.69 14.47
CA MET A 1 4.59 7.22 13.25
C MET A 1 5.29 6.59 12.07
N ALA A 2 4.54 6.04 11.12
CA ALA A 2 5.04 5.45 9.89
C ALA A 2 4.39 6.16 8.69
N THR A 3 4.98 6.04 7.51
CA THR A 3 4.42 6.59 6.27
C THR A 3 3.95 5.46 5.38
N ARG A 4 2.79 5.61 4.74
CA ARG A 4 2.31 4.71 3.68
C ARG A 4 1.92 5.50 2.43
N ILE A 5 1.94 4.81 1.30
CA ILE A 5 1.29 5.29 0.07
C ILE A 5 -0.13 4.73 0.02
N GLU A 6 -1.10 5.60 -0.27
CA GLU A 6 -2.50 5.21 -0.48
C GLU A 6 -3.15 5.99 -1.64
N PHE A 7 -4.32 5.54 -2.07
CA PHE A 7 -5.16 6.22 -3.06
C PHE A 7 -6.64 6.14 -2.68
N HIS A 8 -7.37 7.23 -2.89
CA HIS A 8 -8.80 7.39 -2.53
C HIS A 8 -9.75 7.13 -3.71
N GLN A 9 -9.20 7.09 -4.92
CA GLN A 9 -9.90 6.83 -6.17
C GLN A 9 -8.93 6.23 -7.18
N HIS A 10 -9.46 5.48 -8.15
CA HIS A 10 -8.66 4.96 -9.25
C HIS A 10 -8.18 6.06 -10.19
N GLY A 11 -7.01 5.87 -10.83
CA GLY A 11 -6.53 6.82 -11.83
C GLY A 11 -5.06 6.69 -12.23
N GLY A 12 -4.54 7.81 -12.75
CA GLY A 12 -3.13 7.98 -13.09
C GLY A 12 -2.22 8.04 -11.85
N PRO A 13 -0.90 8.19 -12.01
CA PRO A 13 0.03 8.21 -10.88
C PRO A 13 -0.26 9.31 -9.86
N ASP A 14 -0.94 10.36 -10.30
CA ASP A 14 -1.38 11.54 -9.54
C ASP A 14 -2.36 11.22 -8.38
N VAL A 15 -2.99 10.04 -8.37
CA VAL A 15 -3.88 9.64 -7.26
C VAL A 15 -3.13 9.11 -6.03
N LEU A 16 -1.82 8.85 -6.14
CA LEU A 16 -1.01 8.32 -5.04
C LEU A 16 -0.63 9.43 -4.06
N GLN A 17 -0.89 9.19 -2.78
CA GLN A 17 -0.63 10.14 -1.70
C GLN A 17 0.21 9.47 -0.60
N ALA A 18 1.22 10.20 -0.09
CA ALA A 18 1.97 9.78 1.09
C ALA A 18 1.30 10.33 2.35
N LEU A 19 0.89 9.45 3.26
CA LEU A 19 0.25 9.84 4.51
C LEU A 19 0.96 9.20 5.71
N GLU A 20 1.00 9.94 6.81
CA GLU A 20 1.42 9.41 8.10
C GLU A 20 0.30 8.60 8.76
N PHE A 21 0.67 7.51 9.42
CA PHE A 21 -0.25 6.69 10.19
C PHE A 21 0.46 6.03 11.38
N THR A 22 -0.33 5.50 12.32
CA THR A 22 0.14 4.61 13.37
C THR A 22 -0.19 3.18 12.97
N PRO A 23 0.82 2.31 12.77
CA PRO A 23 0.59 0.89 12.55
C PRO A 23 -0.21 0.28 13.70
N LYS A 24 -1.08 -0.67 13.38
CA LYS A 24 -1.75 -1.48 14.39
C LYS A 24 -0.80 -2.58 14.84
N ASP A 25 -0.93 -3.00 16.10
CA ASP A 25 -0.26 -4.20 16.57
C ASP A 25 -0.70 -5.42 15.76
N PRO A 26 0.21 -6.38 15.50
CA PRO A 26 -0.10 -7.56 14.71
C PRO A 26 -1.13 -8.47 15.40
N ALA A 27 -1.95 -9.17 14.62
CA ALA A 27 -2.78 -10.26 15.13
C ALA A 27 -1.93 -11.49 15.54
N GLU A 28 -2.56 -12.50 16.15
CA GLU A 28 -1.89 -13.69 16.74
C GLU A 28 -0.92 -14.42 15.78
N HIS A 29 -1.16 -14.34 14.47
CA HIS A 29 -0.36 -15.03 13.44
C HIS A 29 0.25 -14.07 12.41
N GLU A 30 0.38 -12.80 12.77
CA GLU A 30 1.00 -11.78 11.95
C GLU A 30 2.31 -11.28 12.59
N ILE A 31 3.17 -10.67 11.79
CA ILE A 31 4.37 -9.98 12.26
C ILE A 31 4.36 -8.53 11.79
N GLN A 32 4.92 -7.64 12.59
CA GLN A 32 5.19 -6.27 12.17
C GLN A 32 6.59 -6.17 11.59
N VAL A 33 6.71 -5.62 10.39
CA VAL A 33 7.98 -5.46 9.67
C VAL A 33 8.26 -3.98 9.48
N GLU A 34 9.48 -3.55 9.81
CA GLU A 34 9.99 -2.25 9.40
C GLU A 34 10.68 -2.42 8.03
N ASN A 35 10.00 -2.04 6.95
CA ASN A 35 10.55 -2.20 5.61
C ASN A 35 11.77 -1.29 5.38
N LYS A 36 12.88 -1.87 4.91
CA LYS A 36 14.08 -1.15 4.45
C LYS A 36 14.17 -1.07 2.93
N ALA A 37 13.47 -1.96 2.22
CA ALA A 37 13.28 -1.91 0.77
C ALA A 37 11.83 -2.31 0.42
N ILE A 38 11.25 -1.67 -0.59
CA ILE A 38 9.90 -1.95 -1.10
C ILE A 38 10.03 -2.17 -2.61
N GLY A 39 9.54 -3.30 -3.12
CA GLY A 39 9.57 -3.64 -4.54
C GLY A 39 8.53 -2.85 -5.33
N ILE A 40 8.82 -2.54 -6.59
CA ILE A 40 7.86 -1.96 -7.54
C ILE A 40 7.55 -3.02 -8.58
N ASN A 41 6.30 -3.43 -8.66
CA ASN A 41 5.83 -4.43 -9.61
C ASN A 41 4.80 -3.82 -10.57
N TYR A 42 4.76 -4.34 -11.80
CA TYR A 42 3.84 -3.80 -12.81
C TYR A 42 2.36 -3.95 -12.39
N ILE A 43 2.04 -4.97 -11.60
CA ILE A 43 0.69 -5.21 -11.04
C ILE A 43 0.19 -4.06 -10.16
N ASP A 44 1.10 -3.29 -9.53
CA ASP A 44 0.73 -2.13 -8.71
C ASP A 44 0.00 -1.07 -9.56
N THR A 45 0.37 -0.96 -10.84
CA THR A 45 -0.30 -0.07 -11.79
C THR A 45 -1.71 -0.55 -12.12
N TYR A 46 -1.96 -1.86 -12.14
CA TYR A 46 -3.27 -2.45 -12.43
C TYR A 46 -4.22 -2.23 -11.26
N ILE A 47 -3.72 -2.37 -10.03
CA ILE A 47 -4.52 -2.12 -8.83
C ILE A 47 -4.91 -0.64 -8.74
N ARG A 48 -3.92 0.25 -8.87
CA ARG A 48 -4.17 1.69 -8.76
C ARG A 48 -5.01 2.25 -9.91
N SER A 49 -4.84 1.77 -11.15
CA SER A 49 -5.68 2.19 -12.28
C SER A 49 -7.10 1.65 -12.25
N GLY A 50 -7.37 0.64 -11.41
CA GLY A 50 -8.70 0.02 -11.27
C GLY A 50 -8.92 -1.19 -12.18
N LEU A 51 -7.90 -1.64 -12.92
CA LEU A 51 -7.97 -2.90 -13.67
C LEU A 51 -8.18 -4.09 -12.74
N TYR A 52 -7.50 -4.09 -11.58
CA TYR A 52 -7.71 -5.05 -10.49
C TYR A 52 -8.17 -4.30 -9.22
N PRO A 53 -9.50 -4.17 -9.01
CA PRO A 53 -10.00 -3.35 -7.91
C PRO A 53 -9.61 -3.97 -6.54
N PRO A 54 -9.12 -3.14 -5.60
CA PRO A 54 -8.88 -3.59 -4.23
C PRO A 54 -10.22 -3.86 -3.51
N PRO A 55 -10.20 -4.48 -2.32
CA PRO A 55 -11.42 -4.76 -1.55
C PRO A 55 -12.23 -3.51 -1.18
N SER A 56 -11.57 -2.37 -0.97
CA SER A 56 -12.20 -1.09 -0.64
C SER A 56 -11.28 0.10 -0.91
N LEU A 57 -11.88 1.30 -0.96
CA LEU A 57 -11.18 2.59 -0.96
C LEU A 57 -11.44 3.33 0.38
N PRO A 58 -10.47 4.11 0.90
CA PRO A 58 -9.10 4.27 0.41
C PRO A 58 -8.28 2.98 0.58
N SER A 59 -7.31 2.76 -0.31
CA SER A 59 -6.49 1.54 -0.33
C SER A 59 -4.99 1.85 -0.31
N GLY A 60 -4.22 0.96 0.31
CA GLY A 60 -2.76 0.92 0.16
C GLY A 60 -2.35 0.26 -1.15
N LEU A 61 -1.03 0.11 -1.38
CA LEU A 61 -0.48 -0.50 -2.58
C LEU A 61 0.78 -1.32 -2.27
N GLY A 62 1.09 -2.29 -3.12
CA GLY A 62 2.29 -3.14 -3.02
C GLY A 62 2.12 -4.34 -2.09
N THR A 63 2.78 -5.44 -2.46
CA THR A 63 2.79 -6.70 -1.70
C THR A 63 4.19 -7.30 -1.56
N GLU A 64 5.25 -6.55 -1.89
CA GLU A 64 6.64 -7.00 -1.85
C GLU A 64 7.51 -5.98 -1.10
N ALA A 65 8.22 -6.44 -0.07
CA ALA A 65 9.17 -5.64 0.69
C ALA A 65 10.17 -6.53 1.45
N ALA A 66 11.26 -5.94 1.92
CA ALA A 66 12.28 -6.57 2.75
C ALA A 66 12.68 -5.68 3.93
N ALA A 67 13.15 -6.31 5.02
CA ALA A 67 13.71 -5.66 6.20
C ALA A 67 15.24 -5.57 6.13
#